data_AF-A0A7Z9N6W2-F1
#
_entry.id   AF-A0A7Z9N6W2-F1
#
_cell.length_a   1.000
_cell.length_b   1.000
_cell.length_c   1.000
_cell.angle_alpha   90.00
_cell.angle_beta   90.00
_cell.angle_gamma   90.00
#
_symmetry.space_group_name_H-M   'P 1'
#
loop_
_entity.id
_entity.type
_entity.pdbx_description
1 polymer ?
#
loop_
_entity_poly.entity_id
_entity_poly.type
_entity_poly.pdbx_seq_one_letter_code
_entity_poly.pdbx_strand_id
1 'polypeptide(L)'
;MSIPRIFFIACLLCPLFGDEIDSTQLKNPKIAFISAVIPGGGQIYNGKLFKALSLVVLEGMAYNSWLENAAIYKDYDTDDYPLRKHRYLEKRNKYAWWVGFIYVYGMIDAVVDAHLSPFNDVMASPIELEPKSGEDNE
;
A
#
# COMPACT_ATOMS: atom_id res chain seq x y z
N MET A 1 -22.76 18.05 -3.89
CA MET A 1 -21.33 18.38 -4.09
C MET A 1 -20.75 17.35 -5.05
N SER A 2 -20.25 17.83 -6.20
CA SER A 2 -20.17 17.05 -7.44
C SER A 2 -19.13 15.91 -7.39
N ILE A 3 -19.61 14.70 -7.67
CA ILE A 3 -18.89 13.43 -7.82
C ILE A 3 -17.89 13.36 -9.03
N PRO A 4 -17.89 14.21 -10.08
CA PRO A 4 -17.08 13.94 -11.27
C PRO A 4 -15.60 14.35 -11.15
N ARG A 5 -15.14 14.86 -10.00
CA ARG A 5 -13.72 15.24 -9.82
C ARG A 5 -12.82 14.08 -9.44
N ILE A 6 -13.34 13.08 -8.72
CA ILE A 6 -12.55 11.94 -8.22
C ILE A 6 -12.26 10.94 -9.36
N PHE A 7 -13.20 10.78 -10.29
CA PHE A 7 -13.02 9.90 -11.47
C PHE A 7 -11.97 10.43 -12.46
N PHE A 8 -11.82 11.75 -12.56
CA PHE A 8 -10.82 12.38 -13.44
C PHE A 8 -9.38 12.20 -12.94
N ILE A 9 -9.18 12.12 -11.63
CA ILE A 9 -7.85 11.91 -11.03
C ILE A 9 -7.44 10.43 -11.13
N ALA A 10 -8.40 9.50 -11.05
CA ALA A 10 -8.15 8.07 -11.25
C ALA A 10 -7.76 7.72 -12.70
N CYS A 11 -8.21 8.49 -13.70
CA CYS A 11 -7.91 8.26 -15.11
C CYS A 11 -6.58 8.91 -15.57
N LEU A 12 -6.10 9.94 -14.86
CA LEU A 12 -4.84 10.64 -15.17
C LEU A 12 -3.57 9.90 -14.71
N LEU A 13 -3.72 8.83 -13.91
CA LEU A 13 -2.62 7.94 -13.51
C LEU A 13 -2.49 6.70 -14.41
N CYS A 14 -3.37 6.55 -15.41
CA CYS A 14 -3.38 5.38 -16.30
C CYS A 14 -2.28 5.31 -17.37
N PRO A 15 -1.39 6.30 -17.60
CA PRO A 15 -0.19 6.06 -18.40
C PRO A 15 1.08 6.16 -17.55
N LEU A 16 1.21 5.29 -16.53
CA LEU A 16 2.51 4.88 -15.98
C LEU A 16 2.71 3.35 -16.15
N PHE A 17 2.10 2.77 -17.19
CA PHE A 17 2.42 1.44 -17.67
C PHE A 17 3.65 1.56 -18.56
N GLY A 18 4.77 0.93 -18.19
CA GLY A 18 5.95 0.95 -19.04
C GLY A 18 7.13 0.10 -18.63
N ASP A 19 7.36 -0.18 -17.34
CA ASP A 19 8.53 -0.96 -16.95
C ASP A 19 8.13 -2.36 -16.48
N GLU A 20 8.56 -3.37 -17.23
CA GLU A 20 8.66 -4.74 -16.73
C GLU A 20 9.61 -4.72 -15.53
N ILE A 21 9.04 -4.80 -14.34
CA ILE A 21 9.79 -4.80 -13.10
C ILE A 21 10.50 -6.15 -13.04
N ASP A 22 11.80 -6.15 -13.36
CA ASP A 22 12.67 -7.32 -13.30
C ASP A 22 12.52 -8.00 -11.93
N SER A 23 11.79 -9.11 -11.92
CA SER A 23 11.42 -9.85 -10.70
C SER A 23 12.61 -10.59 -10.10
N THR A 24 13.74 -10.63 -10.82
CA THR A 24 14.95 -11.37 -10.43
C THR A 24 15.89 -10.56 -9.52
N GLN A 25 15.61 -9.28 -9.25
CA GLN A 25 16.43 -8.49 -8.34
C GLN A 25 16.05 -8.72 -6.88
N LEU A 26 17.04 -9.22 -6.11
CA LEU A 26 16.95 -9.38 -4.66
C LEU A 26 16.54 -8.05 -4.00
N LYS A 27 15.37 -8.02 -3.35
CA LYS A 27 14.84 -6.79 -2.74
C LYS A 27 15.48 -6.57 -1.37
N ASN A 28 15.82 -5.32 -1.07
CA ASN A 28 16.38 -4.94 0.22
C ASN A 28 15.28 -4.40 1.14
N PRO A 29 15.01 -5.03 2.29
CA PRO A 29 13.98 -4.59 3.23
C PRO A 29 14.16 -3.16 3.75
N LYS A 30 15.41 -2.68 3.86
CA LYS A 30 15.69 -1.31 4.30
C LYS A 30 15.24 -0.29 3.26
N ILE A 31 15.42 -0.61 1.97
CA ILE A 31 14.98 0.25 0.88
C ILE A 31 13.46 0.24 0.79
N ALA A 32 12.83 -0.94 0.94
CA ALA A 32 11.37 -1.08 1.01
C ALA A 32 10.75 -0.26 2.16
N PHE A 33 11.41 -0.22 3.32
CA PHE A 33 10.98 0.60 4.44
C PHE A 33 11.08 2.10 4.13
N ILE A 34 12.21 2.56 3.57
CA ILE A 34 12.42 3.97 3.21
C ILE A 34 11.41 4.40 2.14
N SER A 35 11.15 3.56 1.13
CA SER A 35 10.16 3.87 0.11
C SER A 35 8.72 3.82 0.64
N ALA A 36 8.44 2.99 1.65
CA ALA A 36 7.14 2.91 2.31
C ALA A 36 6.79 4.13 3.18
N VAL A 37 7.74 5.04 3.44
CA VAL A 37 7.44 6.33 4.06
C VAL A 37 6.38 7.08 3.25
N ILE A 38 6.44 6.96 1.92
CA ILE A 38 5.40 7.40 1.02
C ILE A 38 4.34 6.30 0.94
N PRO A 39 3.06 6.60 1.19
CA PRO A 39 1.95 5.66 1.00
C PRO A 39 2.06 4.86 -0.31
N GLY A 40 2.07 3.53 -0.20
CA GLY A 40 2.19 2.62 -1.34
C GLY A 40 3.60 2.48 -1.95
N GLY A 41 4.57 3.33 -1.61
CA GLY A 41 5.91 3.33 -2.22
C GLY A 41 6.71 2.06 -1.96
N GLY A 42 6.57 1.46 -0.78
CA GLY A 42 7.17 0.15 -0.45
C GLY A 42 6.69 -0.98 -1.37
N GLN A 43 5.40 -0.96 -1.71
CA GLN A 43 4.80 -1.96 -2.60
C GLN A 43 5.22 -1.74 -4.05
N ILE A 44 5.38 -0.49 -4.49
CA ILE A 44 5.94 -0.15 -5.80
C ILE A 44 7.38 -0.68 -5.92
N TYR A 45 8.21 -0.49 -4.88
CA TYR A 45 9.58 -1.03 -4.84
C TYR A 45 9.62 -2.57 -4.97
N ASN A 46 8.68 -3.25 -4.32
CA ASN A 46 8.53 -4.71 -4.41
C ASN A 46 7.89 -5.18 -5.73
N GLY A 47 7.54 -4.28 -6.64
CA GLY A 47 6.88 -4.59 -7.91
C GLY A 47 5.39 -4.95 -7.80
N LYS A 48 4.78 -4.76 -6.62
CA LYS A 48 3.39 -5.13 -6.34
C LYS A 48 2.45 -3.94 -6.55
N LEU A 49 2.29 -3.51 -7.79
CA LEU A 49 1.51 -2.31 -8.15
C LEU A 49 0.05 -2.36 -7.72
N PHE A 50 -0.61 -3.52 -7.85
CA PHE A 50 -2.00 -3.67 -7.42
C PHE A 50 -2.16 -3.48 -5.90
N LYS A 51 -1.19 -3.97 -5.10
CA LYS A 51 -1.15 -3.73 -3.65
C LYS A 51 -0.88 -2.27 -3.32
N ALA A 52 0.04 -1.63 -4.05
CA ALA A 52 0.32 -0.21 -3.87
C ALA A 52 -0.94 0.64 -4.11
N LEU A 53 -1.63 0.39 -5.23
CA LEU A 53 -2.85 1.10 -5.60
C LEU A 53 -3.95 0.90 -4.57
N SER A 54 -4.19 -0.33 -4.11
CA SER A 54 -5.25 -0.62 -3.15
C SER A 54 -5.00 0.08 -1.80
N LEU A 55 -3.76 0.09 -1.31
CA LEU A 55 -3.39 0.81 -0.09
C LEU A 55 -3.58 2.32 -0.22
N VAL A 56 -3.10 2.92 -1.31
CA VAL A 56 -3.25 4.37 -1.54
C VAL A 56 -4.72 4.77 -1.64
N VAL A 57 -5.55 3.97 -2.32
CA VAL A 57 -6.99 4.23 -2.41
C VAL A 57 -7.66 4.13 -1.04
N LEU A 58 -7.36 3.07 -0.27
CA LEU A 58 -7.92 2.88 1.07
C LEU A 58 -7.52 4.00 2.03
N GLU A 59 -6.23 4.35 2.06
CA GLU A 59 -5.71 5.44 2.90
C GLU A 59 -6.30 6.79 2.48
N GLY A 60 -6.39 7.05 1.17
CA GLY A 60 -7.03 8.26 0.63
C GLY A 60 -8.51 8.38 1.00
N MET A 61 -9.26 7.27 0.97
CA MET A 61 -10.67 7.25 1.39
C MET A 61 -10.82 7.49 2.90
N ALA A 62 -9.97 6.88 3.72
CA ALA A 62 -9.95 7.08 5.17
C ALA A 62 -9.58 8.54 5.52
N TYR A 63 -8.59 9.09 4.83
CA TYR A 63 -8.13 10.47 4.98
C TYR A 63 -9.20 11.47 4.57
N ASN A 64 -9.85 11.26 3.42
CA ASN A 64 -10.95 12.11 2.98
C ASN A 64 -12.12 12.07 3.98
N SER A 65 -12.46 10.89 4.49
CA SER A 65 -13.47 10.73 5.53
C SER A 65 -13.08 11.46 6.81
N TRP A 66 -11.80 11.42 7.20
CA TRP A 66 -11.31 12.18 8.34
C TRP A 66 -11.51 13.70 8.14
N LEU A 67 -11.08 14.24 6.99
CA LEU A 67 -11.20 15.66 6.66
C LEU A 67 -12.65 16.13 6.63
N GLU A 68 -13.55 15.37 5.99
CA GLU A 68 -14.97 15.72 5.90
C GLU A 68 -15.61 15.80 7.29
N ASN A 69 -15.39 14.79 8.13
CA ASN A 69 -15.92 14.78 9.50
C ASN A 69 -15.25 15.85 10.39
N ALA A 70 -13.99 16.20 10.13
CA ALA A 70 -13.31 17.30 10.82
C ALA A 70 -13.89 18.66 10.44
N ALA A 71 -14.17 18.89 9.16
CA ALA A 71 -14.79 20.10 8.66
C ALA A 71 -16.20 20.27 9.24
N ILE A 72 -17.05 19.24 9.16
CA ILE A 72 -18.40 19.28 9.72
C ILE A 72 -18.38 19.52 11.23
N TYR A 73 -17.46 18.88 11.97
CA TYR A 73 -17.36 19.08 13.41
C TYR A 73 -17.00 20.53 13.78
N LYS A 74 -16.12 21.15 13.00
CA LYS A 74 -15.65 22.54 13.19
C LYS A 74 -16.76 23.54 12.88
N ASP A 75 -17.47 23.34 11.77
CA ASP A 75 -18.50 24.26 11.27
C ASP A 75 -19.92 23.85 11.69
N TYR A 76 -20.05 22.94 12.67
CA TYR A 76 -21.32 22.31 13.06
C TYR A 76 -22.42 23.29 13.42
N ASP A 77 -22.07 24.40 14.07
CA ASP A 77 -23.05 25.37 14.58
C ASP A 77 -23.53 26.34 13.46
N THR A 78 -22.99 26.22 12.24
CA THR A 78 -23.30 27.09 11.08
C THR A 78 -24.37 26.49 10.16
N ASP A 79 -24.59 25.17 10.19
CA ASP A 79 -25.44 24.45 9.23
C ASP A 79 -26.26 23.36 9.93
N ASP A 80 -27.35 22.90 9.30
CA ASP A 80 -28.20 21.86 9.86
C ASP A 80 -27.74 20.46 9.42
N TYR A 81 -27.01 19.79 10.31
CA TYR A 81 -26.47 18.46 10.05
C TYR A 81 -27.37 17.35 10.63
N PRO A 82 -27.54 16.22 9.92
CA PRO A 82 -28.47 15.15 10.32
C PRO A 82 -28.03 14.36 11.56
N LEU A 83 -26.75 14.44 11.94
CA LEU A 83 -26.21 13.73 13.10
C LEU A 83 -25.80 14.73 14.19
N ARG A 84 -25.83 14.30 15.46
CA ARG A 84 -25.34 15.13 16.57
C ARG A 84 -23.84 15.42 16.43
N LYS A 85 -23.39 16.61 16.83
CA LYS A 85 -21.97 17.06 16.83
C LYS A 85 -20.99 15.99 17.35
N HIS A 86 -21.35 15.33 18.45
CA HIS A 86 -20.52 14.27 19.05
C HIS A 86 -20.24 13.10 18.10
N ARG A 87 -21.19 12.73 17.24
CA ARG A 87 -21.01 11.63 16.27
C ARG A 87 -19.97 11.98 15.20
N TYR A 88 -19.88 13.25 14.80
CA TYR A 88 -18.84 13.71 13.86
C TYR A 88 -17.45 13.70 14.52
N LEU A 89 -17.36 14.01 15.82
CA LEU A 89 -16.12 13.88 16.59
C LEU A 89 -15.64 12.42 16.65
N GLU A 90 -16.54 11.49 16.99
CA GLU A 90 -16.25 10.05 17.00
C GLU A 90 -15.79 9.56 15.63
N LYS A 91 -16.51 9.95 14.55
CA LYS A 91 -16.16 9.57 13.18
C LYS A 91 -14.78 10.09 12.78
N ARG A 92 -14.49 11.38 13.04
CA ARG A 92 -13.18 11.97 12.78
C ARG A 92 -12.09 11.18 13.51
N ASN A 93 -12.24 10.94 14.81
CA ASN A 93 -11.23 10.21 15.58
C ASN A 93 -11.07 8.76 15.07
N LYS A 94 -12.17 8.08 14.73
CA LYS A 94 -12.16 6.75 14.14
C LYS A 94 -11.37 6.73 12.82
N TYR A 95 -11.64 7.67 11.91
CA TYR A 95 -10.93 7.72 10.62
C TYR A 95 -9.47 8.14 10.75
N ALA A 96 -9.12 9.01 11.72
CA ALA A 96 -7.72 9.32 12.02
C ALA A 96 -6.94 8.06 12.44
N TRP A 97 -7.55 7.20 13.28
CA TRP A 97 -6.98 5.90 13.62
C TRP A 97 -6.85 4.98 12.40
N TRP A 98 -7.88 4.92 11.54
CA TRP A 98 -7.81 4.11 10.32
C TRP A 98 -6.69 4.55 9.38
N VAL A 99 -6.48 5.84 9.19
CA VAL A 99 -5.34 6.34 8.39
C VAL A 99 -4.02 5.82 8.97
N GLY A 100 -3.82 5.96 10.28
CA GLY A 100 -2.60 5.46 10.95
C GLY A 100 -2.42 3.94 10.82
N PHE A 101 -3.49 3.16 11.00
CA PHE A 101 -3.43 1.71 10.87
C PHE A 101 -3.12 1.26 9.44
N ILE A 102 -3.78 1.84 8.44
CA ILE A 102 -3.56 1.50 7.03
C ILE A 102 -2.13 1.83 6.62
N TYR A 103 -1.63 3.01 7.02
CA TYR A 103 -0.26 3.44 6.76
C TYR A 103 0.78 2.46 7.32
N VAL A 104 0.70 2.17 8.62
CA VAL A 104 1.64 1.25 9.28
C VAL A 104 1.51 -0.17 8.72
N TYR A 105 0.29 -0.64 8.46
CA TYR A 105 0.04 -1.94 7.84
C TYR A 105 0.71 -2.05 6.47
N GLY A 106 0.53 -1.06 5.60
CA GLY A 106 1.13 -1.04 4.27
C GLY A 106 2.66 -1.05 4.31
N MET A 107 3.24 -0.33 5.27
CA MET A 107 4.68 -0.31 5.50
C MET A 107 5.21 -1.66 5.98
N ILE A 108 4.56 -2.29 6.95
CA ILE A 108 4.95 -3.63 7.43
C ILE A 108 4.83 -4.66 6.31
N ASP A 109 3.73 -4.66 5.55
CA ASP A 109 3.52 -5.59 4.43
C ASP A 109 4.64 -5.44 3.39
N ALA A 110 5.08 -4.21 3.09
CA ALA A 110 6.16 -3.97 2.14
C ALA A 110 7.52 -4.47 2.66
N VAL A 111 7.81 -4.27 3.94
CA VAL A 111 9.07 -4.73 4.55
C VAL A 111 9.12 -6.25 4.62
N VAL A 112 8.02 -6.90 4.96
CA VAL A 112 7.90 -8.36 5.00
C VAL A 112 8.03 -8.95 3.59
N ASP A 113 7.35 -8.36 2.61
CA ASP A 113 7.45 -8.77 1.21
C ASP A 113 8.87 -8.65 0.65
N ALA A 114 9.61 -7.60 1.03
CA ALA A 114 11.01 -7.46 0.65
C ALA A 114 11.91 -8.47 1.36
N HIS A 115 11.64 -8.80 2.64
CA HIS A 115 12.37 -9.85 3.37
C HIS A 115 12.17 -11.24 2.76
N LEU A 116 10.98 -11.50 2.22
CA LEU A 116 10.62 -12.79 1.65
C LEU A 116 10.98 -12.93 0.16
N SER A 117 11.49 -11.88 -0.50
CA SER A 117 11.85 -11.99 -1.91
C SER A 117 12.84 -13.13 -2.22
N PRO A 118 13.88 -13.39 -1.40
CA PRO A 118 14.83 -14.48 -1.66
C PRO A 118 14.24 -15.89 -1.45
N PHE A 119 13.19 -16.01 -0.62
CA PHE A 119 12.56 -17.29 -0.33
C PHE A 119 11.84 -17.86 -1.55
N ASN A 120 11.22 -16.99 -2.36
CA ASN A 120 10.53 -17.41 -3.58
C ASN A 120 11.47 -18.09 -4.57
N ASP A 121 12.70 -17.58 -4.72
CA ASP A 121 13.69 -18.16 -5.63
C ASP A 121 14.13 -19.56 -5.17
N VAL A 122 14.34 -19.75 -3.86
CA VAL A 122 14.70 -21.06 -3.28
C VAL A 122 13.59 -22.08 -3.50
N MET A 123 12.34 -21.69 -3.28
CA MET A 123 11.19 -22.59 -3.48
C MET A 123 10.90 -22.90 -4.95
N ALA A 124 11.31 -22.02 -5.87
CA ALA A 124 11.16 -22.22 -7.30
C ALA A 124 12.25 -23.14 -7.90
N SER A 125 13.33 -23.40 -7.16
CA SER A 125 14.40 -24.28 -7.62
C SER A 125 13.95 -25.75 -7.69
N PRO A 126 14.25 -26.49 -8.78
CA PRO A 126 13.96 -27.92 -8.86
C PRO A 126 14.73 -28.68 -7.77
N ILE A 127 14.06 -29.64 -7.12
CA ILE A 127 14.63 -30.46 -6.03
C ILE A 127 15.68 -31.46 -6.55
N GLU A 128 15.84 -31.59 -7.86
CA GLU A 128 16.76 -32.57 -8.47
C GLU A 128 18.21 -32.29 -8.07
N LEU A 129 18.66 -33.08 -7.09
CA LEU A 129 20.06 -33.30 -6.78
C LEU A 129 20.74 -33.73 -8.07
N GLU A 130 21.63 -32.89 -8.60
CA GLU A 130 22.60 -33.30 -9.61
C GLU A 130 23.26 -34.60 -9.09
N PRO A 131 23.09 -35.76 -9.76
CA PRO A 131 23.89 -36.91 -9.41
C PRO A 131 25.33 -36.48 -9.69
N LYS A 132 26.15 -36.34 -8.64
CA LYS A 132 27.59 -36.22 -8.79
C LYS A 132 28.03 -37.31 -9.76
N SER A 133 28.41 -36.91 -10.97
CA SER A 133 29.15 -37.77 -11.87
C SER A 133 30.36 -38.21 -11.08
N GLY A 134 30.33 -39.48 -10.63
CA GLY A 134 31.46 -40.11 -10.00
C GLY A 134 32.60 -40.03 -11.00
N GLU A 135 33.58 -39.20 -10.65
CA GLU A 135 34.88 -39.14 -11.29
C GLU A 135 35.47 -40.55 -11.19
N ASP A 136 35.34 -41.25 -12.30
CA ASP A 136 35.97 -42.50 -12.65
C ASP A 136 37.48 -42.29 -12.66
N ASN A 137 38.08 -42.51 -11.49
CA ASN A 137 39.52 -42.66 -11.34
C ASN A 137 39.89 -44.11 -11.69
N GLU A 138 40.69 -44.25 -12.74
CA GLU A 138 41.35 -45.46 -13.26
C GLU A 138 42.02 -46.34 -12.19
#